data_AF-A0A3D4W8A4-F1
#
_entry.id   AF-A0A3D4W8A4-F1
#
_cell.length_a   1.000
_cell.length_b   1.000
_cell.length_c   1.000
_cell.angle_alpha   90.00
_cell.angle_beta   90.00
_cell.angle_gamma   90.00
#
_symmetry.space_group_name_H-M   'P 1'
#
loop_
_entity.id
_entity.type
_entity.pdbx_description
1 polymer ?
#
loop_
_entity_poly.entity_id
_entity_poly.type
_entity_poly.pdbx_seq_one_letter_code
_entity_poly.pdbx_strand_id
1 'polypeptide(L)'
;MGIAPPDCSHPAFSNNPHDIDYQIEADYSGLIAPGMPNVPIALGDTFGRLMNYSDGVYAGQFVGGMYSEAFFEDDIIKIIEAGLACIPEGCQYAEMVRDVVSWYKANPTDWKATWELCQEKYRRNPEYQKNSNGGIDVKINGAYILIGMLYGEKDI
;
A
#
# COMPACT_ATOMS: atom_id res chain seq x y z
N MET A 1 -5.65 28.84 -12.65
CA MET A 1 -6.27 28.75 -11.31
C MET A 1 -6.04 27.34 -10.80
N GLY A 2 -5.56 27.18 -9.56
CA GLY A 2 -5.37 25.86 -8.96
C GLY A 2 -6.68 25.27 -8.45
N ILE A 3 -6.78 23.95 -8.41
CA ILE A 3 -7.88 23.21 -7.77
C ILE A 3 -7.49 23.03 -6.30
N ALA A 4 -8.39 23.33 -5.38
CA ALA A 4 -8.12 23.23 -3.95
C ALA A 4 -8.20 21.76 -3.48
N PRO A 5 -7.47 21.40 -2.41
CA PRO A 5 -7.68 20.11 -1.77
C PRO A 5 -9.08 19.95 -1.15
N PRO A 6 -9.62 18.73 -1.05
CA PRO A 6 -9.04 17.45 -1.52
C PRO A 6 -9.23 17.18 -3.02
N ASP A 7 -9.92 18.05 -3.76
CA ASP A 7 -10.27 17.80 -5.17
C ASP A 7 -9.06 17.78 -6.11
N CYS A 8 -7.93 18.38 -5.71
CA CYS A 8 -6.72 18.43 -6.52
C CYS A 8 -6.14 17.05 -6.89
N SER A 9 -6.38 16.03 -6.05
CA SER A 9 -5.94 14.65 -6.31
C SER A 9 -6.98 13.82 -7.07
N HIS A 10 -8.20 14.33 -7.27
CA HIS A 10 -9.28 13.56 -7.88
C HIS A 10 -8.92 13.15 -9.33
N PRO A 11 -9.24 11.92 -9.79
CA PRO A 11 -8.89 11.44 -11.14
C PRO A 11 -9.45 12.27 -12.30
N ALA A 12 -10.45 13.13 -12.05
CA ALA A 12 -10.95 14.09 -13.04
C ALA A 12 -9.98 15.25 -13.30
N PHE A 13 -9.02 15.46 -12.39
CA PHE A 13 -8.17 16.64 -12.32
C PHE A 13 -6.67 16.30 -12.18
N SER A 14 -6.34 15.04 -11.86
CA SER A 14 -4.99 14.51 -11.77
C SER A 14 -4.82 13.29 -12.67
N ASN A 15 -3.67 13.22 -13.36
CA ASN A 15 -3.28 12.03 -14.15
C ASN A 15 -2.54 10.98 -13.32
N ASN A 16 -2.17 11.32 -12.07
CA ASN A 16 -1.35 10.48 -11.19
C ASN A 16 -2.03 10.18 -9.83
N PRO A 17 -3.36 9.94 -9.75
CA PRO A 17 -4.04 9.77 -8.46
C PRO A 17 -3.58 8.52 -7.68
N HIS A 18 -2.98 7.54 -8.36
CA HIS A 18 -2.59 6.23 -7.82
C HIS A 18 -1.06 6.03 -7.78
N ASP A 19 -0.30 7.12 -7.78
CA ASP A 19 1.16 7.08 -7.62
C ASP A 19 1.55 6.93 -6.15
N ILE A 20 2.82 6.64 -5.88
CA ILE A 20 3.32 6.27 -4.54
C ILE A 20 3.47 7.43 -3.55
N ASP A 21 3.16 8.67 -3.91
CA ASP A 21 3.51 9.87 -3.12
C ASP A 21 3.08 9.77 -1.65
N TYR A 22 1.81 9.46 -1.38
CA TYR A 22 1.36 9.28 0.00
C TYR A 22 1.90 8.00 0.64
N GLN A 23 2.08 6.93 -0.13
CA GLN A 23 2.56 5.64 0.39
C GLN A 23 3.96 5.72 1.00
N ILE A 24 4.88 6.45 0.36
CA ILE A 24 6.27 6.61 0.84
C ILE A 24 6.37 7.60 2.00
N GLU A 25 5.37 8.47 2.17
CA GLU A 25 5.30 9.48 3.23
C GLU A 25 4.39 9.07 4.39
N ALA A 26 3.67 7.94 4.33
CA ALA A 26 2.63 7.63 5.32
C ALA A 26 3.13 7.04 6.64
N ASP A 27 4.42 6.72 6.74
CA ASP A 27 5.03 6.11 7.94
C ASP A 27 4.82 6.97 9.20
N TYR A 28 4.91 8.30 9.08
CA TYR A 28 4.69 9.23 10.20
C TYR A 28 3.36 8.96 10.90
N SER A 29 2.32 8.61 10.14
CA SER A 29 0.96 8.48 10.66
C SER A 29 0.84 7.33 11.66
N GLY A 30 1.59 6.24 11.45
CA GLY A 30 1.69 5.13 12.40
C GLY A 30 2.70 5.41 13.52
N LEU A 31 3.83 6.05 13.20
CA LEU A 31 4.87 6.39 14.18
C LEU A 31 4.37 7.31 15.30
N ILE A 32 3.49 8.27 14.99
CA ILE A 32 2.90 9.18 16.00
C ILE A 32 1.67 8.59 16.69
N ALA A 33 1.23 7.39 16.30
CA ALA A 33 -0.02 6.79 16.73
C ALA A 33 0.13 5.29 17.08
N PRO A 34 1.07 4.90 17.96
CA PRO A 34 1.30 3.50 18.31
C PRO A 34 0.03 2.88 18.89
N GLY A 35 -0.40 1.75 18.32
CA GLY A 35 -1.60 1.00 18.76
C GLY A 35 -2.93 1.70 18.47
N MET A 36 -2.94 2.71 17.58
CA MET A 36 -4.13 3.49 17.24
C MET A 36 -4.38 3.50 15.72
N PRO A 37 -4.82 2.37 15.12
CA PRO A 37 -4.98 2.24 13.66
C PRO A 37 -5.98 3.22 13.03
N ASN A 38 -6.95 3.73 13.81
CA ASN A 38 -7.89 4.74 13.36
C ASN A 38 -7.24 6.10 13.03
N VAL A 39 -6.06 6.39 13.60
CA VAL A 39 -5.35 7.64 13.36
C VAL A 39 -4.70 7.67 11.96
N PRO A 40 -3.93 6.65 11.52
CA PRO A 40 -3.51 6.52 10.12
C PRO A 40 -4.64 6.64 9.11
N ILE A 41 -5.82 6.08 9.40
CA ILE A 41 -7.00 6.19 8.53
C ILE A 41 -7.42 7.65 8.39
N ALA A 42 -7.64 8.35 9.52
CA ALA A 42 -8.07 9.75 9.53
C ALA A 42 -7.03 10.71 8.91
N LEU A 43 -5.74 10.44 9.13
CA LEU A 43 -4.64 11.19 8.52
C LEU A 43 -4.56 10.95 7.01
N GLY A 44 -4.83 9.74 6.52
CA GLY A 44 -4.94 9.44 5.09
C GLY A 44 -6.07 10.20 4.41
N ASP A 45 -7.22 10.34 5.09
CA ASP A 45 -8.34 11.12 4.57
C ASP A 45 -8.03 12.62 4.49
N THR A 46 -7.14 13.12 5.35
CA THR A 46 -6.77 14.54 5.45
C THR A 46 -5.59 14.89 4.54
N PHE A 47 -4.48 14.17 4.69
CA PHE A 47 -3.21 14.43 4.02
C PHE A 47 -3.08 13.63 2.73
N GLY A 48 -3.46 12.35 2.74
CA GLY A 48 -3.36 11.50 1.55
C GLY A 48 -4.18 12.03 0.37
N ARG A 49 -5.37 12.59 0.65
CA ARG A 49 -6.21 13.22 -0.39
C ARG A 49 -5.65 14.52 -0.98
N LEU A 50 -4.56 15.06 -0.44
CA LEU A 50 -3.87 16.20 -1.06
C LEU A 50 -3.16 15.79 -2.36
N MET A 51 -2.54 14.60 -2.38
CA MET A 51 -1.75 14.11 -3.51
C MET A 51 -2.36 12.89 -4.22
N ASN A 52 -3.08 12.03 -3.51
CA ASN A 52 -3.52 10.73 -3.99
C ASN A 52 -5.02 10.52 -3.84
N TYR A 53 -5.54 9.52 -4.56
CA TYR A 53 -6.94 9.14 -4.53
C TYR A 53 -7.10 7.61 -4.52
N SER A 54 -8.17 7.12 -3.90
CA SER A 54 -8.52 5.68 -3.85
C SER A 54 -7.31 4.82 -3.44
N ASP A 55 -6.86 3.85 -4.25
CA ASP A 55 -5.74 2.95 -3.92
C ASP A 55 -4.45 3.70 -3.51
N GLY A 56 -4.20 4.92 -3.98
CA GLY A 56 -3.04 5.71 -3.54
C GLY A 56 -3.17 6.20 -2.09
N VAL A 57 -4.38 6.53 -1.65
CA VAL A 57 -4.66 6.86 -0.24
C VAL A 57 -4.62 5.59 0.61
N TYR A 58 -5.24 4.51 0.12
CA TYR A 58 -5.29 3.24 0.82
C TYR A 58 -3.89 2.65 1.03
N ALA A 59 -2.98 2.80 0.06
CA ALA A 59 -1.60 2.38 0.21
C ALA A 59 -0.92 3.03 1.43
N GLY A 60 -1.13 4.33 1.64
CA GLY A 60 -0.59 5.02 2.82
C GLY A 60 -1.30 4.64 4.12
N GLN A 61 -2.63 4.49 4.12
CA GLN A 61 -3.37 4.02 5.30
C GLN A 61 -2.93 2.62 5.73
N PHE A 62 -2.67 1.73 4.76
CA PHE A 62 -2.10 0.41 4.99
C PHE A 62 -0.72 0.49 5.65
N VAL A 63 0.20 1.30 5.10
CA VAL A 63 1.55 1.50 5.65
C VAL A 63 1.49 2.05 7.08
N GLY A 64 0.69 3.10 7.32
CA GLY A 64 0.52 3.68 8.65
C GLY A 64 -0.09 2.70 9.66
N GLY A 65 -1.05 1.87 9.22
CA GLY A 65 -1.62 0.80 10.03
C GLY A 65 -0.59 -0.24 10.47
N MET A 66 0.27 -0.70 9.53
CA MET A 66 1.37 -1.61 9.86
C MET A 66 2.33 -0.99 10.89
N TYR A 67 2.73 0.27 10.71
CA TYR A 67 3.62 0.96 11.66
C TYR A 67 2.99 1.11 13.04
N SER A 68 1.69 1.42 13.12
CA SER A 68 0.97 1.51 14.39
C SER A 68 1.00 0.19 15.18
N GLU A 69 0.91 -0.95 14.48
CA GLU A 69 0.91 -2.28 15.10
C GLU A 69 2.32 -2.78 15.45
N ALA A 70 3.32 -2.44 14.63
CA ALA A 70 4.70 -2.92 14.77
C ALA A 70 5.40 -2.55 16.09
N PHE A 71 4.83 -1.64 16.89
CA PHE A 71 5.31 -1.36 18.26
C PHE A 71 5.00 -2.48 19.26
N PHE A 72 4.03 -3.34 18.95
CA PHE A 72 3.49 -4.34 19.87
C PHE A 72 3.49 -5.75 19.29
N GLU A 73 3.63 -5.90 17.98
CA GLU A 73 3.65 -7.18 17.29
C GLU A 73 4.93 -7.37 16.48
N ASP A 74 5.42 -8.61 16.49
CA ASP A 74 6.66 -9.03 15.85
C ASP A 74 6.42 -9.98 14.67
N ASP A 75 5.24 -10.59 14.59
CA ASP A 75 4.82 -11.45 13.49
C ASP A 75 4.43 -10.59 12.27
N ILE A 76 5.23 -10.69 11.21
CA ILE A 76 5.04 -9.94 9.97
C ILE A 76 3.66 -10.17 9.35
N ILE A 77 3.10 -11.39 9.44
CA ILE A 77 1.79 -11.69 8.88
C ILE A 77 0.71 -10.95 9.64
N LYS A 78 0.78 -10.91 10.97
CA LYS A 78 -0.19 -10.16 11.78
C LYS A 78 -0.07 -8.64 11.59
N ILE A 79 1.15 -8.12 11.43
CA ILE A 79 1.37 -6.71 11.09
C ILE A 79 0.71 -6.37 9.75
N ILE A 80 0.88 -7.22 8.74
CA ILE A 80 0.23 -7.05 7.43
C ILE A 80 -1.30 -7.13 7.56
N GLU A 81 -1.83 -8.05 8.37
CA GLU A 81 -3.27 -8.16 8.65
C GLU A 81 -3.83 -6.90 9.34
N ALA A 82 -3.09 -6.29 10.26
CA ALA A 82 -3.45 -5.02 10.89
C ALA A 82 -3.47 -3.87 9.88
N GLY A 83 -2.51 -3.82 8.96
CA GLY A 83 -2.52 -2.89 7.83
C GLY A 83 -3.75 -3.09 6.92
N LEU A 84 -4.09 -4.33 6.59
CA LEU A 84 -5.28 -4.66 5.78
C LEU A 84 -6.58 -4.20 6.44
N ALA A 85 -6.67 -4.25 7.77
CA ALA A 85 -7.84 -3.79 8.52
C ALA A 85 -8.06 -2.27 8.41
N CYS A 86 -7.04 -1.51 7.95
CA CYS A 86 -7.12 -0.06 7.80
C CYS A 86 -7.66 0.40 6.43
N ILE A 87 -7.95 -0.53 5.50
CA ILE A 87 -8.34 -0.20 4.13
C ILE A 87 -9.60 -0.96 3.69
N PRO A 88 -10.34 -0.47 2.67
CA PRO A 88 -11.50 -1.19 2.15
C PRO A 88 -11.11 -2.56 1.58
N GLU A 89 -11.78 -3.62 2.02
CA GLU A 89 -11.49 -5.00 1.63
C GLU A 89 -11.57 -5.26 0.11
N GLY A 90 -12.41 -4.52 -0.60
CA GLY A 90 -12.62 -4.67 -2.05
C GLY A 90 -11.70 -3.81 -2.94
N CYS A 91 -10.76 -3.06 -2.37
CA CYS A 91 -9.83 -2.25 -3.18
C CYS A 91 -8.73 -3.12 -3.82
N GLN A 92 -8.15 -2.67 -4.94
CA GLN A 92 -7.13 -3.45 -5.65
C GLN A 92 -5.80 -3.48 -4.87
N TYR A 93 -5.55 -2.51 -3.99
CA TYR A 93 -4.42 -2.57 -3.08
C TYR A 93 -4.56 -3.71 -2.06
N ALA A 94 -5.74 -3.89 -1.46
CA ALA A 94 -6.01 -5.01 -0.56
C ALA A 94 -5.92 -6.37 -1.27
N GLU A 95 -6.40 -6.45 -2.53
CA GLU A 95 -6.21 -7.62 -3.39
C GLU A 95 -4.71 -7.94 -3.57
N MET A 96 -3.90 -6.94 -3.92
CA MET A 96 -2.44 -7.08 -4.06
C MET A 96 -1.78 -7.61 -2.80
N VAL A 97 -2.11 -7.07 -1.63
CA VAL A 97 -1.54 -7.54 -0.37
C VAL A 97 -1.85 -9.02 -0.14
N ARG A 98 -3.11 -9.44 -0.34
CA ARG A 98 -3.53 -10.84 -0.15
C ARG A 98 -2.84 -11.79 -1.13
N ASP A 99 -2.70 -11.37 -2.38
CA ASP A 99 -1.99 -12.14 -3.41
C ASP A 99 -0.54 -12.36 -3.04
N VAL A 100 0.19 -11.31 -2.65
CA VAL A 100 1.60 -11.41 -2.25
C VAL A 100 1.76 -12.34 -1.04
N VAL A 101 0.90 -12.21 -0.02
CA VAL A 101 0.91 -13.12 1.14
C VAL A 101 0.63 -14.56 0.72
N SER A 102 -0.31 -14.78 -0.19
CA SER A 102 -0.62 -16.12 -0.72
C SER A 102 0.55 -16.71 -1.52
N TRP A 103 1.19 -15.91 -2.36
CA TRP A 103 2.34 -16.33 -3.17
C TRP A 103 3.58 -16.59 -2.32
N TYR A 104 3.79 -15.80 -1.27
CA TYR A 104 4.81 -16.06 -0.26
C TYR A 104 4.59 -17.43 0.40
N LYS A 105 3.37 -17.72 0.86
CA LYS A 105 3.02 -19.02 1.46
C LYS A 105 3.25 -20.20 0.49
N ALA A 106 3.01 -19.99 -0.80
CA ALA A 106 3.26 -21.00 -1.83
C ALA A 106 4.74 -21.15 -2.21
N ASN A 107 5.54 -20.08 -2.07
CA ASN A 107 6.95 -20.02 -2.48
C ASN A 107 7.84 -19.46 -1.35
N PRO A 108 7.88 -20.08 -0.15
CA PRO A 108 8.43 -19.46 1.05
C PRO A 108 9.92 -19.10 0.98
N THR A 109 10.69 -19.73 0.08
CA THR A 109 12.13 -19.50 -0.09
C THR A 109 12.51 -18.93 -1.46
N ASP A 110 11.53 -18.64 -2.33
CA ASP A 110 11.77 -18.15 -3.68
C ASP A 110 11.06 -16.81 -3.89
N TRP A 111 11.71 -15.74 -3.43
CA TRP A 111 11.21 -14.38 -3.62
C TRP A 111 11.10 -13.98 -5.08
N LYS A 112 11.92 -14.58 -5.98
CA LYS A 112 11.89 -14.27 -7.41
C LYS A 112 10.63 -14.83 -8.06
N ALA A 113 10.17 -15.99 -7.64
CA ALA A 113 8.88 -16.54 -8.07
C ALA A 113 7.72 -15.60 -7.69
N THR A 114 7.67 -15.13 -6.45
CA THR A 114 6.65 -14.18 -6.00
C THR A 114 6.76 -12.84 -6.73
N TRP A 115 7.98 -12.33 -6.93
CA TRP A 115 8.23 -11.12 -7.70
C TRP A 115 7.73 -11.23 -9.14
N GLU A 116 7.99 -12.34 -9.83
CA GLU A 116 7.56 -12.54 -11.21
C GLU A 116 6.02 -12.61 -11.31
N LEU A 117 5.35 -13.22 -10.33
CA LEU A 117 3.88 -13.20 -10.22
C LEU A 117 3.33 -11.78 -10.06
N CYS A 118 4.00 -10.95 -9.23
CA CYS A 118 3.65 -9.54 -9.08
C CYS A 118 3.82 -8.77 -10.39
N GLN A 119 4.91 -9.02 -11.12
CA GLN A 119 5.18 -8.39 -12.41
C GLN A 119 4.12 -8.78 -13.43
N GLU A 120 3.77 -10.06 -13.50
CA GLU A 120 2.76 -10.53 -14.45
C GLU A 120 1.39 -9.92 -14.17
N LYS A 121 0.94 -9.98 -12.91
CA LYS A 121 -0.40 -9.52 -12.54
C LYS A 121 -0.51 -8.00 -12.44
N TYR A 122 0.42 -7.33 -11.77
CA TYR A 122 0.28 -5.91 -11.42
C TYR A 122 1.06 -4.97 -12.33
N ARG A 123 2.00 -5.45 -13.16
CA ARG A 123 2.78 -4.60 -14.07
C ARG A 123 2.47 -4.84 -15.55
N ARG A 124 2.34 -6.10 -15.98
CA ARG A 124 2.19 -6.45 -17.41
C ARG A 124 0.75 -6.66 -17.83
N ASN A 125 -0.13 -7.08 -16.92
CA ASN A 125 -1.54 -7.28 -17.23
C ASN A 125 -2.26 -5.93 -17.50
N PRO A 126 -2.80 -5.71 -18.71
CA PRO A 126 -3.51 -4.47 -19.05
C PRO A 126 -4.75 -4.20 -18.20
N GLU A 127 -5.38 -5.23 -17.63
CA GLU A 127 -6.53 -5.06 -16.74
C GLU A 127 -6.13 -4.26 -15.48
N TYR A 128 -5.08 -4.72 -14.80
CA TYR A 128 -4.58 -4.12 -13.55
C TYR A 128 -3.83 -2.80 -13.78
N GLN A 129 -3.60 -2.42 -15.04
CA GLN A 129 -2.99 -1.15 -15.43
C GLN A 129 -4.00 -0.07 -15.82
N LYS A 130 -5.32 -0.35 -15.84
CA LYS A 130 -6.35 0.64 -16.25
C LYS A 130 -6.34 1.93 -15.42
N ASN A 131 -6.03 1.83 -14.13
CA ASN A 131 -5.96 2.95 -13.20
C ASN A 131 -4.50 3.34 -12.86
N SER A 132 -3.52 2.81 -13.60
CA SER A 132 -2.10 3.10 -13.45
C SER A 132 -1.68 4.12 -14.50
N ASN A 133 -0.74 5.00 -14.16
CA ASN A 133 -0.09 5.87 -15.15
C ASN A 133 1.02 5.14 -15.95
N GLY A 134 1.22 3.83 -15.71
CA GLY A 134 2.27 3.01 -16.33
C GLY A 134 3.68 3.28 -15.78
N GLY A 135 3.81 4.20 -14.83
CA GLY A 135 5.05 4.59 -14.17
C GLY A 135 5.14 3.98 -12.78
N ILE A 136 4.80 4.78 -11.77
CA ILE A 136 5.05 4.54 -10.35
C ILE A 136 3.77 4.17 -9.59
N ASP A 137 3.04 3.17 -10.09
CA ASP A 137 1.77 2.73 -9.50
C ASP A 137 1.95 2.13 -8.08
N VAL A 138 1.03 2.46 -7.18
CA VAL A 138 1.06 2.02 -5.77
C VAL A 138 1.02 0.50 -5.60
N LYS A 139 0.32 -0.25 -6.45
CA LYS A 139 0.14 -1.69 -6.25
C LYS A 139 1.46 -2.42 -6.42
N ILE A 140 2.17 -2.16 -7.52
CA ILE A 140 3.43 -2.85 -7.78
C ILE A 140 4.53 -2.43 -6.79
N ASN A 141 4.56 -1.16 -6.37
CA ASN A 141 5.51 -0.69 -5.37
C ASN A 141 5.18 -1.22 -3.97
N GLY A 142 3.89 -1.30 -3.61
CA GLY A 142 3.42 -1.98 -2.40
C GLY A 142 3.79 -3.46 -2.36
N ALA A 143 3.70 -4.15 -3.50
CA ALA A 143 4.14 -5.54 -3.61
C ALA A 143 5.63 -5.69 -3.29
N TYR A 144 6.47 -4.75 -3.73
CA TYR A 144 7.90 -4.77 -3.43
C TYR A 144 8.20 -4.56 -1.93
N ILE A 145 7.45 -3.68 -1.25
CA ILE A 145 7.55 -3.54 0.22
C ILE A 145 7.24 -4.87 0.90
N LEU A 146 6.13 -5.52 0.53
CA LEU A 146 5.73 -6.79 1.11
C LEU A 146 6.72 -7.92 0.84
N ILE A 147 7.27 -8.01 -0.38
CA ILE A 147 8.32 -8.98 -0.69
C ILE A 147 9.54 -8.76 0.21
N GLY A 148 9.98 -7.51 0.37
CA GLY A 148 11.09 -7.16 1.27
C GLY A 148 10.81 -7.56 2.72
N MET A 149 9.59 -7.29 3.22
CA MET A 149 9.20 -7.66 4.58
C MET A 149 9.15 -9.18 4.80
N LEU A 150 8.50 -9.92 3.88
CA LEU A 150 8.22 -11.34 4.04
C LEU A 150 9.46 -12.22 3.84
N TYR A 151 10.32 -11.88 2.89
CA TYR A 151 11.54 -12.64 2.57
C TYR A 151 12.80 -12.06 3.22
N GLY A 152 12.73 -10.88 3.82
CA GLY A 152 13.86 -10.25 4.49
C GLY A 152 14.21 -10.90 5.83
N GLU A 153 13.35 -11.76 6.40
CA GLU A 153 13.61 -12.52 7.64
C GLU A 153 14.13 -11.68 8.83
N LYS A 154 13.80 -10.38 8.87
CA LYS A 154 14.32 -9.39 9.84
C LYS A 154 15.86 -9.20 9.77
N ASP A 155 16.46 -9.37 8.60
CA ASP A 155 17.89 -9.12 8.37
C ASP A 155 18.22 -7.63 8.64
N ILE A 156 19.39 -7.38 9.27
CA ILE A 156 19.85 -6.06 9.77
C ILE A 156 20.98 -5.52 8.89
#